data_AF-A0A940WZP9-F1
#
_entry.id   AF-A0A940WZP9-F1
#
_cell.length_a   1.000
_cell.length_b   1.000
_cell.length_c   1.000
_cell.angle_alpha   90.00
_cell.angle_beta   90.00
_cell.angle_gamma   90.00
#
_symmetry.space_group_name_H-M   'P 1'
#
loop_
_entity.id
_entity.type
_entity.pdbx_description
1 polymer ?
#
loop_
_entity_poly.entity_id
_entity_poly.type
_entity_poly.pdbx_seq_one_letter_code
_entity_poly.pdbx_strand_id
1 'polypeptide(L)'
;MLSLALNIVGAIAIIFSVIAGIFTGTLSGFFIFSFGGVCIAMVLFAFAQIIDNQLNILHQLQVQNEFAKQHYKALIDCSNCDYEYDDSLSSCPHCGHRRGH
;
A
#
# COMPACT_ATOMS: atom_id res chain seq x y z
N MET A 1 9.26 8.59 4.92
CA MET A 1 9.44 10.01 5.30
C MET A 1 8.18 10.59 5.92
N LEU A 2 7.01 10.45 5.29
CA LEU A 2 5.76 10.98 5.83
C LEU A 2 5.31 10.29 7.13
N SER A 3 5.36 8.95 7.20
CA SER A 3 5.07 8.17 8.42
C SER A 3 5.98 8.53 9.60
N LEU A 4 7.28 8.66 9.33
CA LEU A 4 8.25 9.15 10.31
C LEU A 4 7.87 10.55 10.84
N ALA A 5 7.51 11.48 9.93
CA ALA A 5 7.09 12.82 10.32
C ALA A 5 5.82 12.81 11.19
N LEU A 6 4.82 12.00 10.84
CA LEU A 6 3.59 11.81 11.64
C LEU A 6 3.90 11.29 13.05
N ASN A 7 4.83 10.34 13.17
CA ASN A 7 5.27 9.83 14.47
C ASN A 7 5.98 10.90 15.30
N ILE A 8 6.86 11.70 14.68
CA ILE A 8 7.54 12.81 15.36
C ILE A 8 6.52 13.86 15.82
N VAL A 9 5.59 14.25 14.95
CA VAL A 9 4.53 15.23 15.27
C VAL A 9 3.62 14.71 16.39
N GLY A 10 3.25 13.43 16.37
CA GLY A 10 2.46 12.81 17.43
C GLY A 10 3.16 12.84 18.79
N ALA A 11 4.46 12.52 18.83
CA ALA A 11 5.25 12.60 20.06
C ALA A 11 5.34 14.04 20.59
N ILE A 12 5.57 15.02 19.70
CA ILE A 12 5.61 16.43 20.05
C ILE A 12 4.25 16.93 20.57
N ALA A 13 3.14 16.49 19.95
CA ALA A 13 1.79 16.86 20.38
C ALA A 13 1.49 16.40 21.81
N ILE A 14 1.95 15.21 22.21
CA ILE A 14 1.82 14.74 23.60
C ILE A 14 2.56 15.69 24.54
N ILE A 15 3.81 16.04 24.23
CA ILE A 15 4.62 16.94 25.07
C ILE A 15 3.92 18.30 25.24
N PHE A 16 3.45 18.90 24.14
CA PHE A 16 2.73 20.18 24.20
C PHE A 16 1.42 20.08 24.97
N SER A 17 0.70 18.96 24.88
CA SER A 17 -0.55 18.76 25.62
C SER A 17 -0.34 18.75 27.14
N VAL A 18 0.76 18.12 27.60
CA VAL A 18 1.13 18.09 29.01
C VAL A 18 1.52 19.48 29.49
N ILE A 19 2.34 20.20 28.71
CA ILE A 19 2.76 21.57 29.03
C ILE A 19 1.52 22.48 29.14
N ALA A 20 0.63 22.46 28.14
CA ALA A 20 -0.59 23.27 28.13
C ALA A 20 -1.51 22.94 29.32
N GLY A 21 -1.61 21.66 29.69
CA GLY A 21 -2.36 21.19 30.85
C GLY A 21 -1.81 21.72 32.19
N ILE A 22 -0.48 21.84 32.33
CA ILE A 22 0.15 22.41 33.53
C ILE A 22 -0.13 23.91 33.61
N PHE A 23 -0.03 24.62 32.49
CA PHE A 23 -0.30 26.07 32.43
C PHE A 23 -1.76 26.43 32.74
N THR A 24 -2.69 25.49 32.62
CA THR A 24 -4.10 25.75 32.95
C THR A 24 -4.32 25.94 34.46
N GLY A 25 -3.38 25.55 35.32
CA GLY A 25 -3.44 25.76 36.76
C GLY A 25 -4.55 25.00 37.51
N THR A 26 -5.31 24.15 36.81
CA THR A 26 -6.42 23.38 37.38
C THR A 26 -6.24 21.89 37.06
N LEU A 27 -6.60 21.03 38.03
CA LEU A 27 -6.50 19.58 37.89
C LEU A 27 -7.37 19.06 36.72
N SER A 28 -8.58 19.61 36.56
CA SER A 28 -9.49 19.27 35.46
C SER A 28 -8.93 19.67 34.10
N GLY A 29 -8.31 20.85 34.00
CA GLY A 29 -7.65 21.31 32.77
C GLY A 29 -6.52 20.36 32.35
N PHE A 30 -5.69 19.95 33.30
CA PHE A 30 -4.62 18.99 33.06
C PHE A 30 -5.12 17.68 32.44
N PHE A 31 -6.20 17.09 32.97
CA PHE A 31 -6.74 15.85 32.43
C PHE A 31 -7.38 16.03 31.05
N ILE A 32 -8.12 17.12 30.83
CA ILE A 32 -8.75 17.38 29.53
C ILE A 32 -7.68 17.54 28.44
N PHE A 33 -6.64 18.35 28.69
CA PHE A 33 -5.55 18.55 27.73
C PHE A 33 -4.73 17.28 27.52
N SER A 34 -4.39 16.56 28.59
CA SER A 34 -3.62 15.32 28.48
C SER A 34 -4.38 14.24 27.70
N PHE A 35 -5.68 14.07 27.99
CA PHE A 35 -6.51 13.10 27.28
C PHE A 35 -6.69 13.49 25.81
N GLY A 36 -6.98 14.76 25.54
CA GLY A 36 -7.08 15.28 24.18
C GLY A 36 -5.78 15.08 23.38
N GLY A 37 -4.63 15.37 23.98
CA GLY A 37 -3.32 15.16 23.37
C GLY A 37 -3.05 13.69 23.04
N VAL A 38 -3.37 12.77 23.96
CA VAL A 38 -3.25 11.32 23.73
C VAL A 38 -4.18 10.87 22.60
N CYS A 39 -5.43 11.34 22.57
CA CYS A 39 -6.37 11.03 21.49
C CYS A 39 -5.84 11.48 20.12
N ILE A 40 -5.32 12.71 20.03
CA ILE A 40 -4.75 13.24 18.79
C ILE A 40 -3.52 12.42 18.37
N ALA A 41 -2.63 12.11 19.31
CA ALA A 41 -1.43 11.32 19.01
C ALA A 41 -1.77 9.89 18.55
N MET A 42 -2.78 9.25 19.15
CA MET A 42 -3.27 7.93 18.69
C MET A 42 -3.73 7.97 17.24
N VAL A 43 -4.48 9.01 16.84
CA VAL A 43 -4.93 9.17 15.44
C VAL A 43 -3.73 9.37 14.51
N LEU A 44 -2.76 10.19 14.89
CA LEU A 44 -1.55 10.43 14.07
C LEU A 44 -0.72 9.16 13.89
N PHE A 45 -0.53 8.37 14.95
CA PHE A 45 0.18 7.09 14.88
C PHE A 45 -0.58 6.06 14.05
N ALA A 46 -1.91 6.01 14.16
CA ALA A 46 -2.72 5.14 13.32
C ALA A 46 -2.55 5.51 11.84
N PHE A 47 -2.56 6.79 11.48
CA PHE A 47 -2.30 7.20 10.11
C PHE A 47 -0.89 6.86 9.64
N ALA A 48 0.14 7.02 10.48
CA ALA A 48 1.49 6.61 10.14
C ALA A 48 1.56 5.12 9.77
N GLN A 49 0.92 4.26 10.57
CA GLN A 49 0.86 2.81 10.29
C GLN A 49 0.08 2.48 9.02
N ILE A 50 -1.06 3.15 8.78
CA ILE A 50 -1.85 2.95 7.56
C ILE A 50 -1.02 3.29 6.32
N ILE A 51 -0.27 4.41 6.36
CA ILE A 51 0.57 4.85 5.24
C ILE A 51 1.68 3.84 4.98
N ASP A 52 2.37 3.37 6.03
CA ASP A 52 3.44 2.36 5.87
C ASP A 52 2.88 1.04 5.32
N ASN A 53 1.71 0.60 5.78
CA ASN A 53 1.04 -0.59 5.25
C ASN A 53 0.65 -0.44 3.77
N GLN A 54 0.10 0.72 3.38
CA GLN A 54 -0.24 0.97 1.97
C GLN A 54 1.00 0.97 1.07
N LEU A 55 2.11 1.57 1.54
CA LEU A 55 3.37 1.56 0.80
C LEU A 55 3.90 0.14 0.60
N ASN A 56 3.80 -0.70 1.64
CA ASN A 56 4.21 -2.10 1.55
C ASN A 56 3.33 -2.90 0.56
N ILE A 57 2.01 -2.73 0.61
CA ILE A 57 1.08 -3.37 -0.34
C ILE A 57 1.40 -2.93 -1.77
N LEU A 58 1.62 -1.64 -1.99
CA LEU A 58 1.95 -1.11 -3.30
C LEU A 58 3.24 -1.73 -3.86
N HIS A 59 4.27 -1.86 -3.02
CA HIS A 59 5.52 -2.51 -3.39
C HIS A 59 5.30 -3.98 -3.78
N GLN A 60 4.50 -4.73 -3.00
CA GLN A 60 4.16 -6.11 -3.32
C GLN A 60 3.39 -6.23 -4.65
N LEU A 61 2.42 -5.34 -4.89
CA LEU A 61 1.68 -5.30 -6.14
C LEU A 61 2.58 -5.01 -7.34
N GLN A 62 3.56 -4.12 -7.20
CA GLN A 62 4.49 -3.81 -8.28
C GLN A 62 5.34 -5.03 -8.65
N VAL A 63 5.90 -5.71 -7.65
CA VAL A 63 6.67 -6.95 -7.86
C VAL A 63 5.80 -8.04 -8.49
N GLN A 64 4.57 -8.23 -8.00
CA GLN A 64 3.63 -9.18 -8.61
C GLN A 64 3.25 -8.80 -10.04
N ASN A 65 3.07 -7.51 -10.35
CA ASN A 65 2.75 -7.06 -11.69
C ASN A 65 3.92 -7.30 -12.66
N GLU A 66 5.16 -7.12 -12.21
CA GLU A 66 6.35 -7.47 -13.01
C GLU A 66 6.40 -8.97 -13.32
N PHE A 67 6.15 -9.83 -12.31
CA PHE A 67 6.04 -11.27 -12.54
C PHE A 67 4.86 -11.64 -13.43
N ALA A 68 3.69 -11.01 -13.22
CA ALA A 68 2.50 -11.23 -14.03
C ALA A 68 2.75 -10.81 -15.48
N LYS A 69 3.45 -9.70 -15.72
CA LYS A 69 3.84 -9.25 -17.07
C LYS A 69 4.86 -10.18 -17.71
N GLN A 70 5.80 -10.72 -16.94
CA GLN A 70 6.76 -11.73 -17.42
C GLN A 70 6.06 -13.06 -17.77
N HIS A 71 4.99 -13.41 -17.04
CA HIS A 71 4.18 -14.60 -17.29
C HIS A 71 2.97 -14.35 -18.20
N TYR A 72 2.70 -13.11 -18.59
CA TYR A 72 1.69 -12.75 -19.58
C TYR A 72 2.25 -13.13 -20.95
N LYS A 73 2.03 -14.39 -21.30
CA LYS A 73 2.37 -14.89 -22.62
C LYS A 73 1.40 -14.27 -23.62
N ALA A 74 1.93 -13.72 -24.72
CA ALA A 74 1.10 -13.22 -25.80
C ALA A 74 0.23 -14.36 -26.30
N LEU A 75 -1.08 -14.23 -26.16
CA LEU A 75 -2.03 -15.06 -26.89
C LEU A 75 -1.98 -14.60 -28.33
N ILE A 76 -1.89 -15.54 -29.26
CA ILE A 76 -2.01 -15.21 -30.67
C ILE A 76 -3.05 -16.11 -31.33
N ASP A 77 -3.65 -15.56 -32.38
CA ASP A 77 -4.65 -16.25 -33.18
C ASP A 77 -4.03 -17.27 -34.12
N CYS A 78 -4.67 -18.44 -34.22
CA CYS A 78 -4.35 -19.41 -35.25
C CYS A 78 -4.98 -19.01 -36.59
N SER A 79 -4.16 -18.74 -37.61
CA SER A 79 -4.60 -18.38 -38.97
C SER A 79 -5.50 -19.41 -39.68
N ASN A 80 -5.61 -20.64 -39.16
CA ASN A 80 -6.36 -21.72 -39.79
C ASN A 80 -7.69 -22.05 -39.08
N CYS A 81 -7.85 -21.66 -37.81
CA CYS A 81 -9.06 -22.00 -37.06
C CYS A 81 -9.52 -20.90 -36.08
N ASP A 82 -8.89 -19.73 -36.12
CA ASP A 82 -9.17 -18.56 -35.29
C ASP A 82 -9.20 -18.85 -33.78
N TYR A 83 -8.45 -19.87 -33.35
CA TYR A 83 -8.28 -20.22 -31.96
C TYR A 83 -7.10 -19.45 -31.36
N GLU A 84 -7.35 -18.67 -30.31
CA GLU A 84 -6.31 -17.98 -29.54
C GLU A 84 -5.52 -18.96 -28.67
N TYR A 85 -4.20 -18.98 -28.83
CA TYR A 85 -3.33 -19.81 -28.00
C TYR A 85 -1.98 -19.14 -27.74
N ASP A 86 -1.35 -19.59 -26.67
CA ASP A 86 -0.09 -19.08 -26.17
C ASP A 86 1.03 -19.17 -27.24
N ASP A 87 1.72 -18.04 -27.48
CA ASP A 87 2.79 -17.89 -28.47
C ASP A 87 3.96 -18.86 -28.23
N SER A 88 4.14 -19.37 -27.00
CA SER A 88 5.19 -20.36 -26.70
C SER A 88 4.96 -21.75 -27.29
N LEU A 89 3.77 -22.05 -27.83
CA LEU A 89 3.51 -23.31 -28.53
C LEU A 89 3.90 -23.22 -30.02
N SER A 90 4.70 -24.19 -30.48
CA SER A 90 5.13 -24.31 -31.89
C SER A 90 4.02 -24.75 -32.86
N SER A 91 2.89 -25.23 -32.34
CA SER A 91 1.72 -25.68 -33.09
C SER A 91 0.44 -25.36 -32.36
N CYS A 92 -0.62 -25.05 -33.10
CA CYS A 92 -1.95 -24.81 -32.55
C CYS A 92 -2.46 -26.09 -31.85
N PRO A 93 -2.84 -26.03 -30.56
CA PRO A 93 -3.32 -27.20 -29.83
C PRO A 93 -4.69 -27.68 -30.30
N HIS A 94 -5.46 -26.82 -30.98
CA HIS A 94 -6.80 -27.14 -31.46
C HIS A 94 -6.80 -27.85 -32.82
N CYS A 95 -6.00 -27.38 -33.78
CA CYS A 95 -5.98 -27.91 -35.15
C CYS A 95 -4.63 -28.51 -35.59
N GLY A 96 -3.59 -28.45 -34.75
CA GLY A 96 -2.26 -28.99 -35.04
C GLY A 96 -1.43 -28.18 -36.05
N HIS A 97 -1.94 -27.06 -36.57
CA HIS A 97 -1.24 -26.22 -37.55
C HIS A 97 0.03 -25.60 -36.95
N ARG A 98 1.17 -25.71 -37.64
CA ARG A 98 2.47 -25.17 -37.20
C ARG A 98 2.69 -23.77 -37.77
N ARG A 99 3.26 -22.87 -36.97
CA ARG A 99 3.65 -21.54 -37.45
C ARG A 99 4.88 -21.67 -38.34
N GLY A 100 4.77 -21.23 -39.60
CA GLY A 100 5.92 -21.09 -40.51
C GLY A 100 6.00 -22.08 -41.69
N HIS A 101 4.90 -22.75 -42.07
CA HIS A 101 4.85 -23.57 -43.29
C HIS A 101 3.50 -23.48 -44.00
#